data_AF-A0A371LNA0-F1
#
_entry.id   AF-A0A371LNA0-F1
#
_cell.length_a   1.000
_cell.length_b   1.000
_cell.length_c   1.000
_cell.angle_alpha   90.00
_cell.angle_beta   90.00
_cell.angle_gamma   90.00
#
_symmetry.space_group_name_H-M   'P 1'
#
loop_
_entity.id
_entity.type
_entity.pdbx_description
1 polymer ?
#
loop_
_entity_poly.entity_id
_entity_poly.type
_entity_poly.pdbx_seq_one_letter_code
_entity_poly.pdbx_strand_id
1 'polypeptide(L)'
;MAKVSVGLRGWRFEESEIFTDEGEFKPLDEIPEDPRERLMRLVSLVEEPCDACYLVHGDEGIQQCRQASIVYGEPREEVLLCERHEPDFLYWFREEDGRDLVGDAVFADAFHEWFADGGRAPDGYGGLDYVDTDPDELPSPPDANEIQRRLEENFVEGERINLRDYGPGADDDEDVTPLTEDDLDAVDLDTDYPTK
;
A
#
# COMPACT_ATOMS: atom_id res chain seq x y z
N MET A 1 17.18 -19.88 -1.56
CA MET A 1 16.51 -18.58 -1.67
C MET A 1 15.05 -18.84 -1.41
N ALA A 2 14.56 -18.40 -0.25
CA ALA A 2 13.16 -18.58 0.10
C ALA A 2 12.35 -17.51 -0.62
N LYS A 3 11.17 -17.91 -1.11
CA LYS A 3 10.18 -16.99 -1.64
C LYS A 3 9.28 -16.57 -0.48
N VAL A 4 9.16 -15.27 -0.27
CA VAL A 4 8.37 -14.69 0.81
C VAL A 4 7.27 -13.80 0.24
N SER A 5 6.20 -13.65 1.01
CA SER A 5 5.11 -12.70 0.75
C SER A 5 5.13 -11.66 1.86
N VAL A 6 4.82 -10.40 1.54
CA VAL A 6 4.91 -9.27 2.47
C VAL A 6 3.55 -8.59 2.55
N GLY A 7 2.92 -8.59 3.73
CA GLY A 7 1.60 -8.00 3.98
C GLY A 7 0.44 -8.82 3.40
N LEU A 8 0.40 -8.99 2.08
CA LEU A 8 -0.60 -9.77 1.36
C LEU A 8 0.04 -11.03 0.76
N ARG A 9 -0.70 -12.14 0.78
CA ARG A 9 -0.30 -13.38 0.10
C ARG A 9 -0.44 -13.18 -1.42
N GLY A 10 0.37 -13.87 -2.22
CA GLY A 10 0.25 -13.87 -3.70
C GLY A 10 1.49 -13.37 -4.41
N TRP A 11 1.88 -12.10 -4.23
CA TRP A 11 3.18 -11.63 -4.70
C TRP A 11 4.33 -12.29 -3.93
N ARG A 12 5.33 -12.74 -4.69
CA ARG A 12 6.41 -13.61 -4.24
C ARG A 12 7.76 -12.95 -4.52
N PHE A 13 8.40 -12.48 -3.45
CA PHE A 13 9.70 -11.83 -3.51
C PHE A 13 10.80 -12.84 -3.24
N GLU A 14 11.98 -12.67 -3.84
CA GLU A 14 13.18 -13.33 -3.31
C GLU A 14 13.55 -12.64 -1.99
N GLU A 15 13.67 -13.42 -0.91
CA GLU A 15 14.05 -12.91 0.41
C GLU A 15 15.33 -12.05 0.35
N SER A 16 16.34 -12.52 -0.39
CA SER A 16 17.63 -11.82 -0.55
C SER A 16 17.57 -10.53 -1.36
N GLU A 17 16.48 -10.27 -2.09
CA GLU A 17 16.30 -9.00 -2.82
C GLU A 17 15.78 -7.89 -1.90
N ILE A 18 15.01 -8.26 -0.88
CA ILE A 18 14.29 -7.30 -0.02
C ILE A 18 14.86 -7.22 1.40
N PHE A 19 15.47 -8.30 1.90
CA PHE A 19 16.07 -8.37 3.23
C PHE A 19 17.60 -8.45 3.15
N THR A 20 18.26 -7.87 4.15
CA THR A 20 19.68 -8.07 4.43
C THR A 20 19.91 -9.48 4.98
N ASP A 21 21.18 -9.92 5.05
CA ASP A 21 21.54 -11.21 5.66
C ASP A 21 21.18 -11.30 7.16
N GLU A 22 20.90 -10.15 7.79
CA GLU A 22 20.47 -10.02 9.19
C GLU A 22 18.94 -10.05 9.36
N GLY A 23 18.20 -10.16 8.25
CA GLY A 23 16.73 -10.20 8.23
C GLY A 23 16.06 -8.83 8.34
N GLU A 24 16.80 -7.74 8.19
CA GLU A 24 16.25 -6.38 8.15
C GLU A 24 15.92 -5.96 6.71
N PHE A 25 14.96 -5.03 6.53
CA PHE A 25 14.66 -4.50 5.20
C PHE A 25 15.85 -3.72 4.63
N LYS A 26 16.15 -3.97 3.36
CA LYS A 26 17.13 -3.16 2.63
C LYS A 26 16.59 -1.74 2.39
N PRO A 27 17.49 -0.75 2.24
CA PRO A 27 17.15 0.55 1.67
C PRO A 27 16.47 0.39 0.30
N LEU A 28 15.46 1.21 0.02
CA LEU A 28 14.67 1.10 -1.21
C LEU A 28 15.53 1.28 -2.48
N ASP A 29 16.59 2.07 -2.42
CA ASP A 29 17.52 2.28 -3.54
C ASP A 29 18.37 1.02 -3.87
N GLU A 30 18.57 0.13 -2.90
CA GLU A 30 19.27 -1.15 -3.09
C GLU A 30 18.35 -2.27 -3.61
N ILE A 31 17.03 -2.10 -3.49
CA ILE A 31 16.04 -3.07 -3.98
C ILE A 31 15.87 -2.90 -5.50
N PRO A 32 15.85 -3.99 -6.29
CA PRO A 32 15.59 -3.91 -7.73
C PRO A 32 14.25 -3.23 -8.04
N GLU A 33 14.15 -2.59 -9.21
CA GLU A 33 13.02 -1.71 -9.56
C GLU A 33 11.65 -2.39 -9.45
N ASP A 34 11.51 -3.59 -9.98
CA ASP A 34 10.26 -4.35 -10.02
C ASP A 34 9.77 -4.82 -8.63
N PRO A 35 10.60 -5.49 -7.79
CA PRO A 35 10.29 -5.73 -6.38
C PRO A 35 9.96 -4.46 -5.58
N ARG A 36 10.70 -3.37 -5.83
CA ARG A 36 10.47 -2.08 -5.16
C ARG A 36 9.11 -1.48 -5.50
N GLU A 37 8.72 -1.47 -6.77
CA GLU A 37 7.42 -0.97 -7.21
C GLU A 37 6.29 -1.77 -6.56
N ARG A 38 6.40 -3.10 -6.54
CA ARG A 38 5.44 -3.98 -5.84
C ARG A 38 5.38 -3.71 -4.35
N LEU A 39 6.51 -3.51 -3.67
CA LEU A 39 6.53 -3.18 -2.23
C LEU A 39 5.85 -1.83 -1.95
N MET A 40 6.15 -0.79 -2.74
CA MET A 40 5.50 0.51 -2.59
C MET A 40 3.99 0.40 -2.83
N ARG A 41 3.57 -0.40 -3.82
CA ARG A 41 2.15 -0.62 -4.09
C ARG A 41 1.46 -1.37 -2.94
N LEU A 42 2.10 -2.39 -2.36
CA LEU A 42 1.56 -3.17 -1.25
C LEU A 42 1.20 -2.32 -0.02
N VAL A 43 1.98 -1.28 0.29
CA VAL A 43 1.69 -0.36 1.42
C VAL A 43 0.30 0.25 1.28
N SER A 44 -0.13 0.56 0.05
CA SER A 44 -1.48 1.08 -0.20
C SER A 44 -2.56 0.01 -0.22
N LEU A 45 -2.23 -1.24 -0.58
CA LEU A 45 -3.23 -2.31 -0.76
C LEU A 45 -3.53 -3.08 0.52
N VAL A 46 -2.60 -3.10 1.49
CA VAL A 46 -2.72 -3.94 2.68
C VAL A 46 -3.96 -3.61 3.52
N GLU A 47 -4.42 -2.36 3.51
CA GLU A 47 -5.59 -1.91 4.28
C GLU A 47 -6.90 -1.93 3.46
N GLU A 48 -6.82 -2.22 2.17
CA GLU A 48 -7.97 -2.18 1.26
C GLU A 48 -8.91 -3.37 1.50
N PRO A 49 -10.22 -3.20 1.27
CA PRO A 49 -11.19 -4.28 1.33
C PRO A 49 -10.99 -5.26 0.17
N CYS A 50 -11.48 -6.47 0.34
CA CYS A 50 -11.61 -7.43 -0.76
C CYS A 50 -12.58 -6.89 -1.83
N ASP A 51 -12.15 -6.89 -3.09
CA ASP A 51 -12.91 -6.42 -4.25
C ASP A 51 -14.25 -7.13 -4.38
N ALA A 52 -14.26 -8.46 -4.25
CA ALA A 52 -15.48 -9.26 -4.30
C ALA A 52 -16.45 -8.95 -3.14
N CYS A 53 -15.94 -8.63 -1.94
CA CYS A 53 -16.81 -8.15 -0.85
C CYS A 53 -17.42 -6.80 -1.22
N TYR A 54 -16.59 -5.90 -1.76
CA TYR A 54 -17.02 -4.58 -2.18
C TYR A 54 -18.09 -4.64 -3.27
N LEU A 55 -17.94 -5.53 -4.26
CA LEU A 55 -18.94 -5.75 -5.31
C LEU A 55 -20.28 -6.29 -4.77
N VAL A 56 -20.28 -7.00 -3.62
CA VAL A 56 -21.50 -7.52 -2.99
C VAL A 56 -22.19 -6.46 -2.12
N HIS A 57 -21.40 -5.72 -1.33
CA HIS A 57 -21.93 -4.83 -0.29
C HIS A 57 -22.02 -3.36 -0.72
N GLY A 58 -21.22 -2.95 -1.70
CA GLY A 58 -21.07 -1.57 -2.15
C GLY A 58 -20.50 -0.64 -1.07
N ASP A 59 -20.40 0.64 -1.41
CA ASP A 59 -19.92 1.70 -0.51
C ASP A 59 -20.69 1.77 0.81
N GLU A 60 -22.02 1.65 0.74
CA GLU A 60 -22.90 1.75 1.92
C GLU A 60 -22.65 0.60 2.92
N GLY A 61 -22.11 -0.52 2.44
CA GLY A 61 -21.86 -1.73 3.21
C GLY A 61 -20.38 -1.98 3.52
N ILE A 62 -19.49 -1.01 3.34
CA ILE A 62 -18.03 -1.22 3.44
C ILE A 62 -17.57 -1.85 4.76
N GLN A 63 -18.27 -1.58 5.87
CA GLN A 63 -17.98 -2.17 7.19
C GLN A 63 -18.21 -3.69 7.25
N GLN A 64 -18.97 -4.24 6.29
CA GLN A 64 -19.22 -5.68 6.15
C GLN A 64 -18.16 -6.35 5.27
N CYS A 65 -17.37 -5.56 4.53
CA CYS A 65 -16.29 -6.07 3.72
C CYS A 65 -15.16 -6.58 4.61
N ARG A 66 -14.65 -7.77 4.28
CA ARG A 66 -13.39 -8.25 4.84
C ARG A 66 -12.23 -7.53 4.18
N GLN A 67 -11.20 -7.22 4.97
CA GLN A 67 -9.90 -6.76 4.48
C GLN A 67 -9.30 -7.80 3.51
N ALA A 68 -8.59 -7.32 2.51
CA ALA A 68 -7.85 -8.18 1.60
C ALA A 68 -6.74 -8.94 2.34
N SER A 69 -6.55 -10.21 1.99
CA SER A 69 -5.46 -11.05 2.49
C SER A 69 -4.55 -11.55 1.38
N ILE A 70 -5.02 -11.50 0.13
CA ILE A 70 -4.36 -12.05 -1.05
C ILE A 70 -4.44 -11.01 -2.18
N VAL A 71 -3.36 -10.90 -2.95
CA VAL A 71 -3.24 -10.07 -4.15
C VAL A 71 -2.84 -10.93 -5.35
N TYR A 72 -3.54 -10.76 -6.47
CA TYR A 72 -3.20 -11.35 -7.77
C TYR A 72 -3.07 -10.27 -8.84
N GLY A 73 -2.34 -10.56 -9.91
CA GLY A 73 -2.12 -9.63 -11.03
C GLY A 73 -0.81 -8.86 -10.93
N GLU A 74 -0.67 -7.85 -11.78
CA GLU A 74 0.49 -6.95 -11.82
C GLU A 74 0.17 -5.63 -11.11
N PRO A 75 1.18 -4.84 -10.70
CA PRO A 75 0.94 -3.53 -10.11
C PRO A 75 0.05 -2.66 -10.99
N ARG A 76 -0.97 -2.06 -10.36
CA ARG A 76 -2.06 -1.26 -10.96
C ARG A 76 -3.15 -2.06 -11.67
N GLU A 77 -2.97 -3.37 -11.84
CA GLU A 77 -3.93 -4.30 -12.45
C GLU A 77 -4.14 -5.48 -11.50
N GLU A 78 -4.32 -5.15 -10.22
CA GLU A 78 -4.40 -6.13 -9.15
C GLU A 78 -5.84 -6.44 -8.74
N VAL A 79 -6.06 -7.69 -8.32
CA VAL A 79 -7.30 -8.15 -7.70
C VAL A 79 -7.03 -8.48 -6.24
N LEU A 80 -7.78 -7.83 -5.35
CA LEU A 80 -7.66 -7.99 -3.90
C LEU A 80 -8.75 -8.89 -3.34
N LEU A 81 -8.33 -9.96 -2.66
CA LEU A 81 -9.25 -11.00 -2.19
C LEU A 81 -9.04 -11.35 -0.73
N CYS A 82 -10.15 -11.64 -0.06
CA CYS A 82 -10.14 -12.36 1.21
C CYS A 82 -10.19 -13.87 0.92
N GLU A 83 -9.79 -14.69 1.89
CA GLU A 83 -9.76 -16.16 1.81
C GLU A 83 -11.10 -16.78 1.36
N ARG A 84 -12.23 -16.10 1.62
CA ARG A 84 -13.54 -16.57 1.19
C ARG A 84 -13.82 -16.39 -0.30
N HIS A 85 -13.30 -15.33 -0.93
CA HIS A 85 -13.56 -15.05 -2.35
C HIS A 85 -12.42 -15.51 -3.25
N GLU A 86 -11.29 -15.94 -2.67
CA GLU A 86 -10.21 -16.56 -3.42
C GLU A 86 -10.65 -17.78 -4.25
N PRO A 87 -11.47 -18.74 -3.75
CA PRO A 87 -11.90 -19.87 -4.56
C PRO A 87 -12.67 -19.46 -5.82
N ASP A 88 -13.50 -18.42 -5.73
CA ASP A 88 -14.24 -17.86 -6.88
C ASP A 88 -13.26 -17.35 -7.95
N PHE A 89 -12.24 -16.60 -7.53
CA PHE A 89 -11.19 -16.13 -8.42
C PHE A 89 -10.37 -17.27 -9.01
N LEU A 90 -9.97 -18.26 -8.21
CA LEU A 90 -9.18 -19.39 -8.71
C LEU A 90 -9.94 -20.22 -9.74
N TYR A 91 -11.26 -20.37 -9.55
CA TYR A 91 -12.12 -21.01 -10.53
C TYR A 91 -12.13 -20.21 -11.85
N TRP A 92 -12.44 -18.91 -11.79
CA TRP A 92 -12.40 -18.02 -12.97
C TRP A 92 -11.04 -18.05 -13.67
N PHE A 93 -9.96 -17.99 -12.90
CA PHE A 93 -8.61 -17.98 -13.42
C PHE A 93 -8.21 -19.28 -14.11
N ARG A 94 -8.69 -20.44 -13.64
CA ARG A 94 -8.26 -21.76 -14.13
C ARG A 94 -9.18 -22.37 -15.17
N GLU A 95 -10.49 -22.19 -15.00
CA GLU A 95 -11.51 -22.94 -15.74
C GLU A 95 -12.27 -22.08 -16.77
N GLU A 96 -12.23 -20.75 -16.62
CA GLU A 96 -12.80 -19.80 -17.57
C GLU A 96 -11.65 -19.17 -18.40
N ASP A 97 -11.64 -17.84 -18.58
CA ASP A 97 -10.67 -17.15 -19.44
C ASP A 97 -9.60 -16.35 -18.67
N GLY A 98 -9.60 -16.38 -17.34
CA GLY A 98 -8.74 -15.50 -16.54
C GLY A 98 -7.24 -15.73 -16.75
N ARG A 99 -6.83 -16.94 -17.13
CA ARG A 99 -5.41 -17.25 -17.43
C ARG A 99 -4.87 -16.52 -18.66
N ASP A 100 -5.72 -16.30 -19.65
CA ASP A 100 -5.31 -15.72 -20.94
C ASP A 100 -5.13 -14.19 -20.83
N LEU A 101 -5.65 -13.59 -19.76
CA LEU A 101 -5.59 -12.16 -19.47
C LEU A 101 -4.40 -11.77 -18.58
N VAL A 102 -3.51 -12.71 -18.23
CA VAL A 102 -2.36 -12.43 -17.37
C VAL A 102 -1.45 -11.38 -18.01
N GLY A 103 -1.26 -10.27 -17.31
CA GLY A 103 -0.45 -9.14 -17.77
C GLY A 103 -1.19 -8.17 -18.72
N ASP A 104 -2.47 -8.41 -18.99
CA ASP A 104 -3.32 -7.45 -19.69
C ASP A 104 -3.87 -6.39 -18.72
N ALA A 105 -4.10 -5.18 -19.21
CA ALA A 105 -4.67 -4.07 -18.47
C ALA A 105 -6.18 -4.22 -18.22
N VAL A 106 -6.80 -5.30 -18.71
CA VAL A 106 -8.20 -5.63 -18.39
C VAL A 106 -8.31 -6.79 -17.39
N PHE A 107 -7.19 -7.27 -16.84
CA PHE A 107 -7.17 -8.46 -15.99
C PHE A 107 -8.11 -8.32 -14.78
N ALA A 108 -7.97 -7.22 -14.03
CA ALA A 108 -8.76 -6.97 -12.85
C ALA A 108 -10.24 -6.74 -13.21
N ASP A 109 -10.48 -5.87 -14.19
CA ASP A 109 -11.83 -5.54 -14.68
C ASP A 109 -12.59 -6.78 -15.16
N ALA A 110 -11.94 -7.68 -15.88
CA ALA A 110 -12.56 -8.90 -16.39
C ALA A 110 -13.00 -9.85 -15.26
N PHE A 111 -12.22 -9.94 -14.18
CA PHE A 111 -12.63 -10.68 -12.99
C PHE A 111 -13.82 -9.99 -12.30
N HIS A 112 -13.76 -8.67 -12.13
CA HIS A 112 -14.82 -7.90 -11.48
C HIS A 112 -16.14 -8.01 -12.25
N GLU A 113 -16.11 -7.92 -13.58
CA GLU A 113 -17.27 -8.09 -14.46
C GLU A 113 -17.85 -9.50 -14.34
N TRP A 114 -17.01 -10.52 -14.47
CA TRP A 114 -17.43 -11.91 -14.32
C TRP A 114 -18.08 -12.18 -12.96
N PHE A 115 -17.50 -11.66 -11.88
CA PHE A 115 -18.04 -11.82 -10.53
C PHE A 115 -19.34 -11.04 -10.32
N ALA A 116 -19.45 -9.82 -10.87
CA ALA A 116 -20.65 -9.00 -10.82
C ALA A 116 -21.83 -9.66 -11.58
N ASP A 117 -21.54 -10.37 -12.68
CA ASP A 117 -22.52 -11.14 -13.46
C ASP A 117 -22.98 -12.45 -12.78
N GLY A 118 -22.47 -12.73 -11.57
CA GLY A 118 -22.85 -13.88 -10.76
C GLY A 118 -21.91 -15.07 -10.91
N GLY A 119 -20.74 -14.90 -11.53
CA GLY A 119 -19.68 -15.90 -11.59
C GLY A 119 -19.23 -16.30 -10.18
N ARG A 120 -19.37 -17.58 -9.84
CA ARG A 120 -18.95 -18.16 -8.56
C ARG A 120 -18.35 -19.52 -8.82
N ALA A 121 -17.42 -19.91 -7.96
CA ALA A 121 -16.92 -21.27 -7.98
C ALA A 121 -18.02 -22.26 -7.55
N PRO A 122 -17.98 -23.50 -8.04
CA PRO A 122 -18.82 -24.58 -7.52
C PRO A 122 -18.62 -24.79 -6.02
N ASP A 123 -19.66 -25.22 -5.31
CA ASP A 123 -19.57 -25.53 -3.88
C ASP A 123 -18.45 -26.54 -3.60
N GLY A 124 -17.55 -26.16 -2.68
CA GLY A 124 -16.41 -26.99 -2.30
C GLY A 124 -15.22 -26.92 -3.24
N TYR A 125 -15.19 -25.98 -4.19
CA TYR A 125 -13.96 -25.67 -4.92
C TYR A 125 -12.90 -25.18 -3.93
N GLY A 126 -11.84 -25.96 -3.80
CA GLY A 126 -10.78 -25.69 -2.83
C GLY A 126 -9.97 -24.45 -3.22
N GLY A 127 -9.74 -23.58 -2.24
CA GLY A 127 -8.67 -22.58 -2.31
C GLY A 127 -7.29 -23.24 -2.39
N LEU A 128 -6.24 -22.43 -2.46
CA LEU A 128 -4.88 -22.96 -2.32
C LEU A 128 -4.62 -23.23 -0.82
N ASP A 129 -4.18 -24.45 -0.48
CA ASP A 129 -3.63 -24.72 0.85
C ASP A 129 -2.30 -23.97 0.99
N TYR A 130 -2.34 -22.81 1.64
CA TYR A 130 -1.15 -22.07 2.00
C TYR A 130 -0.51 -22.73 3.22
N VAL A 131 0.79 -23.05 3.10
CA VAL A 131 1.60 -23.30 4.28
C VAL A 131 1.84 -21.95 4.94
N ASP A 132 0.96 -21.57 5.86
CA ASP A 132 1.21 -20.45 6.78
C ASP A 132 2.33 -20.88 7.73
N THR A 133 3.48 -20.22 7.63
CA THR A 133 4.34 -20.05 8.80
C THR A 133 3.61 -19.05 9.68
N ASP A 134 3.21 -19.46 10.87
CA ASP A 134 2.28 -18.72 11.74
C ASP A 134 2.70 -17.25 11.90
N PRO A 135 1.90 -16.26 11.42
CA PRO A 135 2.27 -14.86 11.54
C PRO A 135 2.36 -14.40 13.00
N ASP A 136 1.75 -15.12 13.95
CA ASP A 136 1.91 -14.87 15.39
C ASP A 136 3.29 -15.33 15.93
N GLU A 137 4.05 -16.15 15.19
CA GLU A 137 5.44 -16.49 15.51
C GLU A 137 6.45 -15.45 14.98
N LEU A 138 6.00 -14.49 14.16
CA LEU A 138 6.87 -13.40 13.72
C LEU A 138 7.16 -12.46 14.90
N PRO A 139 8.42 -12.00 15.05
CA PRO A 139 8.75 -11.02 16.07
C PRO A 139 7.91 -9.77 15.86
N SER A 140 7.30 -9.28 16.94
CA SER A 140 6.50 -8.05 16.89
C SER A 140 7.34 -6.90 16.36
N PRO A 141 6.77 -6.04 15.48
CA PRO A 141 7.52 -4.90 14.96
C PRO A 141 7.99 -4.00 16.12
N PRO A 142 9.13 -3.33 15.95
CA PRO A 142 9.65 -2.41 16.94
C PRO A 142 8.64 -1.29 17.24
N ASP A 143 8.58 -0.84 18.50
CA ASP A 143 7.69 0.25 18.88
C ASP A 143 8.16 1.61 18.32
N ALA A 144 7.29 2.62 18.37
CA ALA A 144 7.58 3.95 17.82
C ALA A 144 8.83 4.62 18.44
N ASN A 145 9.14 4.37 19.71
CA ASN A 145 10.31 4.93 20.36
C ASN A 145 11.60 4.21 19.93
N GLU A 146 11.53 2.89 19.71
CA GLU A 146 12.61 2.11 19.14
C GLU A 146 12.91 2.58 17.71
N ILE A 147 11.88 2.75 16.87
CA ILE A 147 12.03 3.27 15.50
C ILE A 147 12.68 4.65 15.52
N GLN A 148 12.20 5.56 16.36
CA GLN A 148 12.75 6.91 16.46
C GLN A 148 14.22 6.89 16.90
N ARG A 149 14.58 6.05 17.87
CA ARG A 149 15.96 5.92 18.34
C ARG A 149 16.88 5.36 17.26
N ARG A 150 16.45 4.34 16.52
CA ARG A 150 17.20 3.78 15.38
C ARG A 150 17.39 4.81 14.27
N LEU A 151 16.36 5.63 14.02
CA LEU A 151 16.44 6.71 13.05
C LEU A 151 17.46 7.76 13.48
N GLU A 152 17.46 8.15 14.76
CA GLU A 152 18.42 9.09 15.36
C GLU A 152 19.85 8.52 15.39
N GLU A 153 20.02 7.22 15.65
CA GLU A 153 21.33 6.54 15.67
C GLU A 153 21.95 6.39 14.28
N ASN A 154 21.13 6.15 13.25
CA ASN A 154 21.57 6.11 11.85
C ASN A 154 21.53 7.49 11.17
N PHE A 155 21.11 8.54 11.88
CA PHE A 155 21.13 9.92 11.41
C PHE A 155 22.57 10.44 11.39
N VAL A 156 23.35 10.01 10.40
CA VAL A 156 24.63 10.66 10.07
C VAL A 156 24.29 12.00 9.42
N GLU A 157 24.10 13.01 10.27
CA GLU A 157 23.98 14.44 9.92
C GLU A 157 23.11 14.67 8.67
N GLY A 158 21.81 14.37 8.78
CA GLY A 158 20.86 14.69 7.72
C GLY A 158 20.99 16.16 7.32
N GLU A 159 21.05 16.40 6.01
CA GLU A 159 21.25 17.71 5.44
C GLU A 159 20.18 18.68 5.98
N ARG A 160 20.62 19.67 6.77
CA ARG A 160 19.74 20.71 7.27
C ARG A 160 19.36 21.62 6.11
N ILE A 161 18.31 21.24 5.40
CA ILE A 161 17.70 22.11 4.41
C ILE A 161 17.03 23.29 5.13
N ASN A 162 17.49 24.51 4.85
CA ASN A 162 16.77 25.71 5.26
C ASN A 162 15.59 25.85 4.32
N LEU A 163 14.37 25.73 4.84
CA LEU A 163 13.15 25.85 4.04
C LEU A 163 13.02 27.24 3.35
N ARG A 164 13.74 28.25 3.85
CA ARG A 164 13.89 29.57 3.19
C ARG A 164 14.57 29.50 1.83
N ASP A 165 15.50 28.57 1.65
CA ASP A 165 16.27 28.41 0.41
C ASP A 165 15.43 27.81 -0.73
N TYR A 166 14.21 27.37 -0.43
CA TYR A 166 13.28 26.75 -1.39
C TYR A 166 11.92 27.46 -1.45
N GLY A 167 11.79 28.62 -0.80
CA GLY A 167 10.59 29.45 -0.86
C GLY A 167 10.55 30.36 -2.10
N PRO A 168 9.39 30.89 -2.48
CA PRO A 168 9.29 31.89 -3.54
C PRO A 168 10.11 33.13 -3.16
N GLY A 169 11.20 33.40 -3.90
CA GLY A 169 12.17 34.47 -3.63
C GLY A 169 13.57 34.02 -3.20
N ALA A 170 13.86 32.71 -3.20
CA ALA A 170 15.16 32.15 -2.77
C ALA A 170 16.39 32.62 -3.59
N ASP A 171 16.18 33.25 -4.75
CA ASP A 171 17.25 33.79 -5.60
C ASP A 171 17.38 35.32 -5.53
N ASP A 172 16.52 36.02 -4.78
CA ASP A 172 16.54 37.47 -4.67
C ASP A 172 17.17 37.91 -3.33
N ASP A 173 18.35 38.52 -3.43
CA ASP A 173 19.06 39.30 -2.38
C ASP A 173 18.27 40.57 -1.98
N GLU A 174 16.94 40.48 -1.86
CA GLU A 174 16.11 41.56 -1.34
C GLU A 174 15.92 41.36 0.17
N ASP A 175 16.60 42.24 0.92
CA ASP A 175 16.50 42.53 2.34
C ASP A 175 15.13 42.17 2.93
N VAL A 176 14.96 40.93 3.41
CA VAL A 176 13.72 40.48 4.05
C VAL A 176 13.69 41.10 5.45
N THR A 177 13.20 42.34 5.53
CA THR A 177 12.95 43.01 6.80
C THR A 177 11.97 42.16 7.62
N PRO A 178 12.31 41.77 8.86
CA PRO A 178 11.38 41.05 9.72
C PRO A 178 10.07 41.82 9.83
N LEU A 179 8.94 41.14 9.62
CA LEU A 179 7.62 41.74 9.80
C LEU A 179 7.51 42.31 11.22
N THR A 180 7.16 43.57 11.28
CA THR A 180 6.98 44.33 12.52
C THR A 180 5.52 44.31 12.93
N GLU A 181 5.22 44.64 14.19
CA GLU A 181 3.84 44.70 14.68
C GLU A 181 2.97 45.67 13.84
N ASP A 182 3.57 46.75 13.32
CA ASP A 182 2.90 47.70 12.42
C ASP A 182 2.45 47.08 11.09
N ASP A 183 3.12 46.01 10.62
CA ASP A 183 2.73 45.29 9.39
C ASP A 183 1.49 44.41 9.62
N LEU A 184 1.23 44.01 10.86
CA LEU A 184 0.08 43.18 11.24
C LEU A 184 -1.21 44.00 11.38
N ASP A 185 -1.09 45.30 11.70
CA ASP A 185 -2.23 46.22 11.81
C ASP A 185 -2.90 46.52 10.46
N ALA A 186 -2.22 46.27 9.35
CA ALA A 186 -2.76 46.40 8.00
C ALA A 186 -3.55 45.17 7.54
N VAL A 187 -3.51 44.07 8.30
CA VAL A 187 -4.17 42.81 7.97
C VAL A 187 -5.53 42.77 8.66
N ASP A 188 -6.60 42.71 7.87
CA ASP A 188 -7.97 42.60 8.38
C ASP A 188 -8.21 41.19 8.96
N LEU A 189 -8.01 41.04 10.26
CA LEU A 189 -8.23 39.80 11.00
C LEU A 189 -9.66 39.65 11.52
N ASP A 190 -10.55 40.61 11.25
CA ASP A 190 -11.98 40.55 11.62
C ASP A 190 -12.76 39.70 10.61
N THR A 191 -12.36 38.43 10.46
CA THR A 191 -13.20 37.43 9.80
C THR A 191 -14.22 36.90 10.81
N ASP A 192 -15.48 37.32 10.64
CA ASP A 192 -16.61 36.79 11.41
C ASP A 192 -16.84 35.32 11.04
N TYR A 193 -16.35 34.41 11.90
CA TYR A 193 -16.58 32.98 11.73
C TYR A 193 -18.07 32.68 11.94
N PRO A 194 -18.74 31.95 11.03
CA PRO A 194 -20.12 31.56 11.24
C PRO A 194 -20.22 30.64 12.46
N THR A 195 -20.80 31.18 13.52
CA THR A 195 -21.15 30.41 14.72
C THR A 195 -22.37 29.56 14.41
N LYS A 196 -22.24 28.24 14.64
CA LYS A 196 -23.31 27.26 14.46
C LYS A 196 -24.20 27.17 15.68
#